data_AF-A0A061JKJ0-F1
#
_entry.id   AF-A0A061JKJ0-F1
#
_cell.length_a   1.000
_cell.length_b   1.000
_cell.length_c   1.000
_cell.angle_alpha   90.00
_cell.angle_beta   90.00
_cell.angle_gamma   90.00
#
_symmetry.space_group_name_H-M   'P 1'
#
loop_
_entity.id
_entity.type
_entity.pdbx_description
1 polymer ?
#
loop_
_entity_poly.entity_id
_entity_poly.type
_entity_poly.pdbx_seq_one_letter_code
_entity_poly.pdbx_strand_id
1 'polypeptide(L)'
;MPVRIIVCGGRDYADRARVFEVLDKVHALRVIAEVIQGDAPGADSLAKEWAKARGIKHTDCPADLKSLGRRAGPVRNRYMLTLKPDGVVAFSGGRGTLDMCRAAQEAGVPVYRP
;
A
#
# COMPACT_ATOMS: atom_id res chain seq x y z
N MET A 1 -4.41 2.80 19.57
CA MET A 1 -3.10 2.15 19.29
C MET A 1 -2.68 2.58 17.90
N PRO A 2 -1.38 2.80 17.64
CA PRO A 2 -0.89 3.09 16.30
C PRO A 2 -1.18 1.94 15.33
N VAL A 3 -1.46 2.25 14.08
CA VAL A 3 -1.86 1.29 13.04
C VAL A 3 -0.80 1.13 11.97
N ARG A 4 -0.79 -0.02 11.31
CA ARG A 4 0.09 -0.35 10.19
C ARG A 4 -0.79 -0.51 8.96
N ILE A 5 -0.48 0.20 7.89
CA ILE A 5 -1.34 0.20 6.70
C ILE A 5 -0.56 -0.27 5.48
N ILE A 6 -1.22 -1.04 4.62
CA ILE A 6 -0.77 -1.21 3.24
C ILE A 6 -1.25 -0.01 2.43
N VAL A 7 -0.38 0.54 1.59
CA VAL A 7 -0.77 1.49 0.56
C VAL A 7 -0.46 0.90 -0.81
N CYS A 8 -1.43 0.96 -1.72
CA CYS A 8 -1.27 0.49 -3.09
C CYS A 8 -2.05 1.33 -4.09
N GLY A 9 -1.68 1.23 -5.37
CA GLY A 9 -2.42 1.87 -6.46
C GLY A 9 -1.80 1.60 -7.84
N GLY A 10 -2.25 2.37 -8.84
CA GLY A 10 -1.76 2.25 -10.21
C GLY A 10 -0.30 2.65 -10.34
N ARG A 11 0.41 2.02 -11.29
CA ARG A 11 1.81 2.34 -11.59
C ARG A 11 2.01 3.72 -12.20
N ASP A 12 0.96 4.21 -12.87
CA ASP A 12 0.91 5.54 -13.50
C ASP A 12 0.16 6.55 -12.62
N TYR A 13 -0.19 6.18 -11.37
CA TYR A 13 -0.88 7.08 -10.45
C TYR A 13 0.08 8.20 -10.02
N ALA A 14 -0.23 9.44 -10.41
CA ALA A 14 0.67 10.57 -10.26
C ALA A 14 0.15 11.68 -9.32
N ASP A 15 -1.06 11.53 -8.76
CA ASP A 15 -1.63 12.54 -7.86
C ASP A 15 -1.02 12.47 -6.46
N ARG A 16 0.18 13.02 -6.35
CA ARG A 16 0.92 13.12 -5.08
C ARG A 16 0.16 13.89 -4.02
N ALA A 17 -0.50 14.99 -4.39
CA ALA A 17 -1.22 15.83 -3.45
C ALA A 17 -2.34 15.03 -2.78
N ARG A 18 -3.09 14.25 -3.57
CA ARG A 18 -4.14 13.36 -3.06
C ARG A 18 -3.60 12.27 -2.15
N VAL A 19 -2.48 11.64 -2.49
CA VAL A 19 -1.85 10.63 -1.61
C VAL A 19 -1.51 11.23 -0.26
N PHE A 20 -0.86 12.39 -0.25
CA PHE A 20 -0.46 13.06 0.99
C PHE A 20 -1.69 13.49 1.81
N GLU A 21 -2.68 14.09 1.17
CA GLU A 21 -3.93 14.51 1.82
C GLU A 21 -4.63 13.33 2.52
N VAL A 22 -4.76 12.20 1.81
CA VAL A 22 -5.42 11.00 2.34
C VAL A 22 -4.63 10.42 3.51
N LEU A 23 -3.32 10.26 3.36
CA LEU A 23 -2.49 9.65 4.41
C LEU A 23 -2.36 10.56 5.64
N ASP A 24 -2.29 11.89 5.46
CA ASP A 24 -2.34 12.84 6.58
C ASP A 24 -3.71 12.74 7.32
N LYS A 25 -4.83 12.64 6.59
CA LYS A 25 -6.15 12.43 7.19
C LYS A 25 -6.25 11.12 7.96
N VAL A 26 -5.75 10.02 7.38
CA VAL A 26 -5.72 8.71 8.06
C VAL A 26 -4.86 8.80 9.31
N HIS A 27 -3.67 9.39 9.22
CA HIS A 27 -2.75 9.55 10.35
C HIS A 27 -3.35 10.38 11.49
N ALA A 28 -4.09 11.44 11.17
CA ALA A 28 -4.78 12.27 12.16
C ALA A 28 -5.90 11.52 12.89
N LEU A 29 -6.63 10.64 12.19
CA LEU A 29 -7.70 9.83 12.78
C LEU A 29 -7.15 8.64 13.57
N ARG A 30 -6.12 7.97 13.04
CA ARG A 30 -5.40 6.88 13.68
C ARG A 30 -3.93 6.97 13.30
N VAL A 31 -3.10 7.26 14.29
CA VAL A 31 -1.64 7.38 14.13
C VAL A 31 -1.10 6.17 13.36
N ILE A 32 -0.57 6.43 12.17
CA ILE A 32 0.11 5.41 11.35
C ILE A 32 1.53 5.23 11.91
N ALA A 33 1.85 4.02 12.37
CA ALA A 33 3.19 3.63 12.80
C ALA A 33 4.04 3.09 11.65
N GLU A 34 3.42 2.50 10.63
CA GLU A 34 4.14 1.92 9.48
C GLU A 34 3.31 1.97 8.20
N VAL A 35 3.97 2.32 7.09
CA VAL A 35 3.46 2.17 5.73
C VAL A 35 4.12 0.96 5.06
N ILE A 36 3.32 0.01 4.60
CA ILE A 36 3.77 -1.17 3.84
C ILE A 36 3.39 -0.95 2.38
N GLN A 37 4.35 -1.07 1.46
CA GLN A 37 4.14 -0.71 0.06
C GLN A 37 4.95 -1.61 -0.89
N GLY A 38 4.58 -1.66 -2.17
CA GLY A 38 5.07 -2.65 -3.13
C GLY A 38 6.35 -2.38 -3.90
N ASP A 39 7.01 -1.28 -3.58
CA ASP A 39 8.16 -0.72 -4.25
C ASP A 39 7.97 -0.58 -5.77
N ALA A 40 6.76 -0.20 -6.17
CA ALA A 40 6.40 0.07 -7.55
C ALA A 40 6.34 1.59 -7.82
N PRO A 41 6.53 2.03 -9.08
CA PRO A 41 6.21 3.40 -9.46
C PRO A 41 4.75 3.75 -9.17
N GLY A 42 4.45 5.05 -9.08
CA GLY A 42 3.10 5.56 -8.83
C GLY A 42 2.74 5.57 -7.36
N ALA A 43 1.53 5.12 -7.00
CA ALA A 43 0.99 5.26 -5.65
C ALA A 43 1.89 4.64 -4.55
N ASP A 44 2.51 3.49 -4.81
CA ASP A 44 3.43 2.81 -3.87
C ASP A 44 4.65 3.71 -3.56
N SER A 45 5.27 4.31 -4.58
CA SER A 45 6.38 5.25 -4.42
C SER A 45 5.99 6.57 -3.73
N LEU A 46 4.78 7.09 -4.00
CA LEU A 46 4.26 8.30 -3.36
C LEU A 46 3.94 8.05 -1.87
N ALA A 47 3.46 6.86 -1.53
CA ALA A 47 3.23 6.46 -0.14
C ALA A 47 4.55 6.33 0.64
N LYS A 48 5.58 5.75 0.01
CA LYS A 48 6.95 5.71 0.55
C LYS A 48 7.49 7.12 0.79
N GLU A 49 7.27 8.02 -0.16
CA GLU A 49 7.66 9.43 -0.04
C GLU A 49 6.97 10.10 1.16
N TRP A 50 5.65 9.93 1.29
CA TRP A 50 4.89 10.47 2.42
C TRP A 50 5.42 9.95 3.76
N ALA A 51 5.66 8.65 3.87
CA ALA A 51 6.19 8.04 5.09
C ALA A 51 7.54 8.65 5.47
N LYS A 52 8.45 8.81 4.50
CA LYS A 52 9.74 9.47 4.71
C LYS A 52 9.58 10.93 5.15
N ALA A 53 8.71 11.69 4.48
CA ALA A 53 8.45 13.10 4.80
C ALA A 53 7.86 13.32 6.20
N ARG A 54 7.17 12.31 6.76
CA ARG A 54 6.58 12.34 8.11
C ARG A 54 7.44 11.61 9.16
N GLY A 55 8.60 11.07 8.80
CA GLY A 55 9.43 10.28 9.72
C GLY A 55 8.78 8.96 10.16
N ILE A 56 7.84 8.44 9.38
CA ILE A 56 7.10 7.20 9.65
C ILE A 56 7.85 6.01 9.05
N LYS A 57 7.87 4.90 9.78
CA LYS A 57 8.47 3.65 9.30
C LYS A 57 7.83 3.24 7.98
N HIS A 58 8.63 2.75 7.04
CA HIS A 58 8.12 2.12 5.82
C HIS A 58 8.78 0.77 5.60
N THR A 59 8.01 -0.16 5.04
CA THR A 59 8.49 -1.47 4.61
C THR A 59 8.25 -1.63 3.11
N ASP A 60 9.35 -1.85 2.38
CA ASP A 60 9.35 -2.06 0.93
C ASP A 60 9.16 -3.54 0.64
N CYS A 61 8.20 -3.86 -0.22
CA CYS A 61 7.88 -5.22 -0.65
C CYS A 61 7.95 -5.30 -2.18
N PRO A 62 9.16 -5.33 -2.78
CA PRO A 62 9.30 -5.42 -4.23
C PRO A 62 8.78 -6.76 -4.77
N ALA A 63 8.22 -6.74 -5.99
CA ALA A 63 7.79 -7.95 -6.67
C ALA A 63 9.00 -8.69 -7.30
N ASP A 64 9.16 -9.98 -7.01
CA ASP A 64 10.18 -10.82 -7.65
C ASP A 64 9.80 -11.22 -9.09
N LEU A 65 9.92 -10.25 -10.00
CA LEU A 65 9.62 -10.44 -11.41
C LEU A 65 10.57 -11.44 -12.09
N LYS A 66 11.82 -11.57 -11.61
CA LYS A 66 12.83 -12.43 -12.20
C LYS A 66 12.46 -13.90 -12.03
N SER A 67 12.02 -14.29 -10.83
CA SER A 67 11.71 -15.69 -10.52
C SER A 67 10.25 -16.06 -10.83
N LEU A 68 9.31 -15.12 -10.68
CA LEU A 68 7.86 -15.43 -10.68
C LEU A 68 7.09 -14.82 -11.86
N GLY A 69 7.73 -13.97 -12.66
CA GLY A 69 7.10 -13.31 -13.80
C GLY A 69 5.77 -12.64 -13.43
N ARG A 70 4.68 -12.98 -14.13
CA ARG A 70 3.35 -12.39 -13.91
C ARG A 70 2.77 -12.66 -12.52
N ARG A 71 3.21 -13.72 -11.83
CA ARG A 71 2.74 -14.08 -10.49
C ARG A 71 3.40 -13.26 -9.38
N ALA A 72 4.48 -12.55 -9.68
CA ALA A 72 5.25 -11.79 -8.69
C ALA A 72 4.41 -10.77 -7.93
N GLY A 73 3.52 -10.05 -8.63
CA GLY A 73 2.62 -9.06 -8.02
C GLY A 73 1.67 -9.68 -6.99
N PRO A 74 0.84 -10.66 -7.38
CA PRO A 74 -0.06 -11.34 -6.45
C PRO A 74 0.66 -12.01 -5.27
N VAL A 75 1.80 -12.66 -5.51
CA VAL A 75 2.60 -13.28 -4.43
C VAL A 75 3.08 -12.22 -3.44
N ARG A 76 3.61 -11.10 -3.94
CA ARG A 76 3.99 -9.95 -3.11
C ARG A 76 2.80 -9.37 -2.34
N ASN A 77 1.63 -9.25 -2.95
CA ASN A 77 0.43 -8.73 -2.29
C ASN A 77 0.03 -9.60 -1.09
N ARG A 78 0.06 -10.93 -1.24
CA ARG A 78 -0.17 -11.86 -0.13
C ARG A 78 0.91 -11.76 0.94
N TYR A 79 2.17 -11.59 0.55
CA TYR A 79 3.26 -11.36 1.50
C TYR A 79 3.03 -10.09 2.34
N MET A 80 2.64 -8.96 1.74
CA MET A 80 2.34 -7.74 2.50
C MET A 80 1.25 -7.97 3.56
N LEU A 81 0.25 -8.81 3.30
CA LEU A 81 -0.79 -9.16 4.28
C LEU A 81 -0.26 -10.03 5.43
N THR A 82 0.74 -10.88 5.19
CA THR A 82 1.39 -11.68 6.25
C THR A 82 2.12 -10.80 7.26
N LEU A 83 2.44 -9.56 6.89
CA LEU A 83 2.98 -8.57 7.80
C LEU A 83 1.94 -8.03 8.78
N LYS A 84 0.69 -8.51 8.79
CA LYS A 84 -0.40 -8.12 9.72
C LYS A 84 -0.69 -6.61 9.71
N PRO A 85 -1.08 -6.02 8.57
CA PRO A 85 -1.59 -4.67 8.53
C PRO A 85 -2.99 -4.59 9.20
N ASP A 86 -3.33 -3.42 9.71
CA ASP A 86 -4.66 -3.10 10.23
C ASP A 86 -5.63 -2.63 9.14
N GLY A 87 -5.13 -2.28 7.96
CA GLY A 87 -5.95 -1.83 6.84
C GLY A 87 -5.17 -1.62 5.54
N VAL A 88 -5.91 -1.42 4.45
CA VAL A 88 -5.38 -1.10 3.12
C VAL A 88 -5.96 0.23 2.62
N VAL A 89 -5.10 1.13 2.16
CA VAL A 89 -5.51 2.31 1.37
C VAL A 89 -5.17 2.04 -0.09
N ALA A 90 -6.20 1.86 -0.91
CA ALA A 90 -6.08 1.47 -2.31
C ALA A 90 -6.50 2.62 -3.24
N PHE A 91 -5.52 3.37 -3.73
CA PHE A 91 -5.71 4.40 -4.75
C PHE A 91 -6.07 3.77 -6.10
N SER A 92 -6.63 4.57 -7.02
CA SER A 92 -7.02 4.09 -8.35
C SER A 92 -5.88 3.37 -9.06
N GLY A 93 -6.19 2.22 -9.65
CA GLY A 93 -5.19 1.37 -10.30
C GLY A 93 -5.81 0.19 -11.04
N GLY A 94 -4.95 -0.58 -11.70
CA GLY A 94 -5.36 -1.70 -12.54
C GLY A 94 -5.42 -3.04 -11.82
N ARG A 95 -5.10 -4.11 -12.56
CA ARG A 95 -5.18 -5.51 -12.08
C ARG A 95 -4.42 -5.77 -10.77
N GLY A 96 -3.25 -5.16 -10.58
CA GLY A 96 -2.46 -5.34 -9.36
C GLY A 96 -3.14 -4.80 -8.11
N THR A 97 -3.77 -3.63 -8.23
CA THR A 97 -4.54 -3.00 -7.14
C THR A 97 -5.82 -3.78 -6.84
N LEU A 98 -6.51 -4.25 -7.88
CA LEU A 98 -7.70 -5.11 -7.73
C LEU A 98 -7.35 -6.44 -7.03
N ASP A 99 -6.23 -7.06 -7.39
CA ASP A 99 -5.73 -8.26 -6.71
C ASP A 99 -5.45 -7.98 -5.23
N MET A 100 -4.76 -6.88 -4.90
CA MET A 100 -4.50 -6.49 -3.51
C MET A 100 -5.80 -6.28 -2.72
N CYS A 101 -6.81 -5.65 -3.32
CA CYS A 101 -8.12 -5.46 -2.69
C CYS A 101 -8.81 -6.79 -2.38
N ARG A 102 -8.82 -7.73 -3.35
CA ARG A 102 -9.42 -9.07 -3.17
C ARG A 102 -8.68 -9.85 -2.09
N ALA A 103 -7.35 -9.81 -2.12
CA ALA A 103 -6.48 -10.42 -1.12
C ALA A 103 -6.78 -9.93 0.30
N ALA A 104 -6.93 -8.61 0.46
CA ALA A 104 -7.23 -8.00 1.75
C ALA A 104 -8.61 -8.43 2.25
N GLN A 105 -9.62 -8.46 1.37
CA GLN A 105 -10.96 -8.93 1.70
C GLN A 105 -10.95 -10.41 2.13
N GLU A 106 -10.23 -11.28 1.40
CA GLU A 106 -10.05 -12.70 1.75
C GLU A 106 -9.36 -12.86 3.12
N ALA A 107 -8.44 -11.95 3.47
CA ALA A 107 -7.74 -11.93 4.74
C ALA A 107 -8.50 -11.23 5.88
N GLY A 108 -9.70 -10.70 5.63
CA GLY A 108 -10.47 -9.93 6.61
C GLY A 108 -9.88 -8.56 6.96
N VAL A 109 -8.97 -8.03 6.13
CA VAL A 109 -8.34 -6.71 6.31
C VAL A 109 -9.19 -5.64 5.61
N PRO A 110 -9.62 -4.58 6.31
CA PRO A 110 -10.48 -3.55 5.73
C PRO A 110 -9.75 -2.76 4.63
N VAL A 111 -10.49 -2.39 3.58
CA VAL A 111 -9.98 -1.64 2.43
C VAL A 111 -10.70 -0.30 2.32
N TYR A 112 -9.92 0.78 2.27
CA TYR A 112 -10.39 2.14 1.95
C TYR A 112 -9.95 2.52 0.54
N ARG A 113 -10.88 3.06 -0.27
CA ARG A 113 -10.65 3.48 -1.67
C ARG A 113 -10.98 4.98 -1.83
N PRO A 114 -9.98 5.86 -1.73
CA PRO A 114 -10.16 7.31 -1.81
C PRO A 114 -10.27 7.85 -3.25
#